data_AF-A0A9D1AS30-F1
#
_entry.id   AF-A0A9D1AS30-F1
#
_cell.length_a   1.000
_cell.length_b   1.000
_cell.length_c   1.000
_cell.angle_alpha   90.00
_cell.angle_beta   90.00
_cell.angle_gamma   90.00
#
_symmetry.space_group_name_H-M   'P 1'
#
loop_
_entity.id
_entity.type
_entity.pdbx_description
1 polymer ?
#
loop_
_entity_poly.entity_id
_entity_poly.type
_entity_poly.pdbx_seq_one_letter_code
_entity_poly.pdbx_strand_id
1 'polypeptide(L)'
;QGVSLDQLLLRFKDGLPGAIALEVIRQTCLALHVAYAEALGDDGRPLRVIHRDIKPSNVMLSIHGEVKVLDFGIARGEFQGREARTESVVMGSRPYMAPERLDGVNDSPAVDVYSSGMSLFELLTGRPMSLSINPVSHDQAMNRQLQYVHIQGMSTAAVEDLRDLIRRMCAYTREYRPSAADCARDLEQLQYAMDRRYHIALDEFARTTVLPIYESRPRIAPEDAIQQEDEDFLLEVTGALTSTSPHREPRVALAPYVFVGVLGFVVVLLGGLALIKALLGDQTLLSSDDRVRVEIWIPNNAQAQLGEAFLASKGAARIAPGSTLLEIFFDDGTSLHCPFEAGEGTSVRWVGSSSVSINDGDARPCTPVHEAKLMDVEPHSPP
;
A
#
# COMPACT_ATOMS: atom_id res chain seq x y z
N GLN A 1 -9.54 -14.08 26.26
CA GLN A 1 -10.88 -14.55 25.83
C GLN A 1 -11.50 -13.45 24.99
N GLY A 2 -11.91 -13.75 23.76
CA GLY A 2 -12.35 -12.73 22.81
C GLY A 2 -12.43 -13.23 21.36
N VAL A 3 -12.80 -12.33 20.46
CA VAL A 3 -12.89 -12.56 19.01
C VAL A 3 -12.02 -11.52 18.31
N SER A 4 -11.31 -11.93 17.26
CA SER A 4 -10.63 -10.99 16.37
C SER A 4 -11.65 -10.23 15.53
N LEU A 5 -11.31 -9.02 15.05
CA LEU A 5 -12.27 -8.20 14.33
C LEU A 5 -12.63 -8.76 12.96
N ASP A 6 -11.74 -9.51 12.31
CA ASP A 6 -12.05 -10.24 11.07
C ASP A 6 -13.16 -11.27 11.29
N GLN A 7 -13.18 -11.96 12.43
CA GLN A 7 -14.24 -12.89 12.78
C GLN A 7 -15.57 -12.19 13.03
N LEU A 8 -15.54 -10.95 13.53
CA LEU A 8 -16.75 -10.11 13.57
C LEU A 8 -17.19 -9.72 12.17
N LEU A 9 -16.27 -9.33 11.28
CA LEU A 9 -16.59 -8.97 9.88
C LEU A 9 -17.21 -10.13 9.08
N LEU A 10 -16.87 -11.38 9.39
CA LEU A 10 -17.55 -12.56 8.82
C LEU A 10 -19.04 -12.62 9.18
N ARG A 11 -19.45 -12.04 10.31
CA ARG A 11 -20.83 -11.96 10.78
C ARG A 11 -21.52 -10.65 10.39
N PHE A 12 -20.76 -9.57 10.31
CA PHE A 12 -21.22 -8.22 9.99
C PHE A 12 -20.77 -7.80 8.59
N LYS A 13 -21.38 -8.40 7.56
CA LYS A 13 -20.98 -8.22 6.15
C LYS A 13 -21.14 -6.79 5.61
N ASP A 14 -22.00 -6.00 6.23
CA ASP A 14 -22.22 -4.58 5.89
C ASP A 14 -21.46 -3.62 6.82
N GLY A 15 -20.56 -4.14 7.66
CA GLY A 15 -19.83 -3.38 8.67
C GLY A 15 -20.41 -3.51 10.07
N LEU A 16 -19.60 -3.17 11.05
CA LEU A 16 -19.99 -3.06 12.46
C LEU A 16 -20.84 -1.81 12.69
N PRO A 17 -21.61 -1.76 13.79
CA PRO A 17 -22.21 -0.51 14.24
C PRO A 17 -21.14 0.59 14.37
N GLY A 18 -21.41 1.78 13.82
CA GLY A 18 -20.43 2.86 13.74
C GLY A 18 -19.78 3.21 15.08
N ALA A 19 -20.56 3.28 16.16
CA ALA A 19 -20.05 3.52 17.51
C ALA A 19 -18.96 2.51 17.91
N ILE A 20 -19.16 1.24 17.59
CA ILE A 20 -18.25 0.14 17.92
C ILE A 20 -16.99 0.23 17.07
N ALA A 21 -17.11 0.45 15.75
CA ALA A 21 -15.95 0.59 14.87
C ALA A 21 -15.06 1.78 15.29
N LEU A 22 -15.67 2.94 15.57
CA LEU A 22 -14.96 4.14 16.02
C LEU A 22 -14.25 3.90 17.36
N GLU A 23 -14.93 3.28 18.34
CA GLU A 23 -14.33 3.03 19.65
C GLU A 23 -13.21 1.99 19.60
N VAL A 24 -13.37 0.93 18.80
CA VAL A 24 -12.33 -0.09 18.64
C VAL A 24 -11.05 0.51 18.05
N ILE A 25 -11.17 1.30 16.98
CA ILE A 25 -10.01 1.95 16.38
C ILE A 25 -9.44 3.04 17.27
N ARG A 26 -10.28 3.75 18.05
CA ARG A 26 -9.81 4.71 19.04
C ARG A 26 -8.90 4.05 20.08
N GLN A 27 -9.32 2.93 20.67
CA GLN A 27 -8.51 2.17 21.62
C GLN A 27 -7.25 1.56 20.96
N THR A 28 -7.35 1.14 19.70
CA THR A 28 -6.19 0.67 18.92
C THR A 28 -5.15 1.78 18.75
N CYS A 29 -5.57 2.98 18.35
CA CYS A 29 -4.71 4.16 18.22
C CYS A 29 -4.07 4.57 19.55
N LEU A 30 -4.81 4.48 20.67
CA LEU A 30 -4.24 4.70 22.00
C LEU A 30 -3.17 3.67 22.35
N ALA A 31 -3.43 2.38 22.12
CA ALA A 31 -2.45 1.33 22.38
C ALA A 31 -1.16 1.53 21.56
N LEU A 32 -1.29 1.93 20.29
CA LEU A 32 -0.16 2.26 19.42
C LEU A 32 0.61 3.48 19.92
N HIS A 33 -0.08 4.53 20.37
CA HIS A 33 0.56 5.70 20.94
C HIS A 33 1.37 5.35 22.19
N VAL A 34 0.76 4.62 23.13
CA VAL A 34 1.43 4.17 24.36
C VAL A 34 2.65 3.32 24.02
N ALA A 35 2.52 2.34 23.12
CA ALA A 35 3.62 1.46 22.74
C ALA A 35 4.84 2.21 22.15
N TYR A 36 4.59 3.29 21.41
CA TYR A 36 5.66 4.07 20.80
C TYR A 36 6.23 5.17 21.70
N ALA A 37 5.37 5.91 22.41
CA ALA A 37 5.73 7.16 23.09
C ALA A 37 5.89 7.03 24.61
N GLU A 38 5.14 6.14 25.26
CA GLU A 38 5.02 6.12 26.72
C GLU A 38 5.56 4.85 27.37
N ALA A 39 5.44 3.69 26.71
CA ALA A 39 5.89 2.41 27.24
C ALA A 39 7.40 2.45 27.45
N LEU A 40 7.85 2.30 28.70
CA LEU A 40 9.25 2.38 29.07
C LEU A 40 9.89 0.99 29.10
N GLY A 41 11.12 0.89 28.64
CA GLY A 41 11.97 -0.27 28.87
C GLY A 41 12.55 -0.26 30.28
N ASP A 42 13.29 -1.33 30.61
CA ASP A 42 13.99 -1.46 31.89
C ASP A 42 15.00 -0.31 32.15
N ASP A 43 15.44 0.37 31.08
CA ASP A 43 16.32 1.53 31.12
C ASP A 43 15.59 2.87 31.34
N GLY A 44 14.26 2.85 31.51
CA GLY A 44 13.42 4.02 31.70
C GLY A 44 13.22 4.87 30.45
N ARG A 45 13.59 4.38 29.26
CA ARG A 45 13.39 5.09 27.98
C ARG A 45 12.19 4.51 27.22
N PRO A 46 11.51 5.32 26.39
CA PRO A 46 10.44 4.82 25.53
C PRO A 46 10.93 3.69 24.63
N LEU A 47 10.18 2.59 24.58
CA LEU A 47 10.47 1.42 23.77
C LEU A 47 10.40 1.69 22.26
N ARG A 48 9.63 2.72 21.85
CA ARG A 48 9.45 3.12 20.44
C ARG A 48 9.00 1.96 19.55
N VAL A 49 8.09 1.12 20.07
CA VAL A 49 7.58 -0.05 19.34
C VAL A 49 6.66 0.42 18.21
N ILE A 50 6.94 -0.07 17.00
CA ILE A 50 6.06 0.05 15.82
C ILE A 50 5.52 -1.35 15.54
N HIS A 51 4.20 -1.49 15.39
CA HIS A 51 3.54 -2.78 15.26
C HIS A 51 3.78 -3.44 13.90
N ARG A 52 3.66 -2.68 12.80
CA ARG A 52 3.90 -3.10 11.41
C ARG A 52 2.94 -4.13 10.82
N ASP A 53 1.83 -4.46 11.48
CA ASP A 53 0.85 -5.42 10.95
C ASP A 53 -0.53 -5.20 11.54
N ILE A 54 -0.95 -3.94 11.66
CA ILE A 54 -2.32 -3.64 12.10
C ILE A 54 -3.29 -4.04 11.00
N LYS A 55 -4.26 -4.87 11.35
CA LYS A 55 -5.35 -5.36 10.50
C LYS A 55 -6.44 -5.98 11.39
N PRO A 56 -7.66 -6.20 10.89
CA PRO A 56 -8.74 -6.76 11.70
C PRO A 56 -8.43 -8.09 12.41
N SER A 57 -7.59 -8.96 11.83
CA SER A 57 -7.21 -10.22 12.48
C SER A 57 -6.20 -10.07 13.64
N ASN A 58 -5.47 -8.96 13.70
CA ASN A 58 -4.50 -8.66 14.76
C ASN A 58 -5.06 -7.71 15.84
N VAL A 59 -6.35 -7.38 15.77
CA VAL A 59 -7.06 -6.65 16.82
C VAL A 59 -8.17 -7.55 17.34
N MET A 60 -8.27 -7.66 18.66
CA MET A 60 -9.25 -8.52 19.33
C MET A 60 -10.15 -7.69 20.22
N LEU A 61 -11.45 -7.95 20.15
CA LEU A 61 -12.42 -7.49 21.14
C LEU A 61 -12.67 -8.60 22.15
N SER A 62 -12.39 -8.32 23.42
CA SER A 62 -12.64 -9.28 24.50
C SER A 62 -14.13 -9.40 24.83
N ILE A 63 -14.50 -10.46 25.53
CA ILE A 63 -15.86 -10.66 26.05
C ILE A 63 -16.26 -9.62 27.12
N HIS A 64 -15.32 -8.79 27.58
CA HIS A 64 -15.54 -7.74 28.58
C HIS A 64 -15.52 -6.33 27.98
N GLY A 65 -15.37 -6.19 26.66
CA GLY A 65 -15.33 -4.88 25.99
C GLY A 65 -13.94 -4.23 25.94
N GLU A 66 -12.89 -4.92 26.37
CA GLU A 66 -11.50 -4.47 26.19
C GLU A 66 -11.01 -4.76 24.77
N VAL A 67 -10.36 -3.78 24.13
CA VAL A 67 -9.66 -3.97 22.86
C VAL A 67 -8.21 -4.36 23.14
N LYS A 68 -7.74 -5.42 22.45
CA LYS A 68 -6.37 -5.92 22.56
C LYS A 68 -5.73 -5.96 21.19
N VAL A 69 -4.60 -5.28 21.06
CA VAL A 69 -3.73 -5.38 19.88
C VAL A 69 -2.84 -6.61 20.09
N LEU A 70 -2.88 -7.54 19.14
CA LEU A 70 -2.17 -8.82 19.18
C LEU A 70 -0.91 -8.74 18.34
N ASP A 71 0.13 -9.48 18.74
CA ASP A 71 1.34 -9.69 17.93
C ASP A 71 2.02 -8.40 17.46
N PHE A 72 2.34 -7.52 18.42
CA PHE A 72 3.35 -6.49 18.19
C PHE A 72 4.57 -7.18 17.55
N GLY A 73 5.02 -6.68 16.39
CA GLY A 73 5.85 -7.39 15.40
C GLY A 73 7.27 -7.83 15.82
N ILE A 74 7.45 -8.32 17.04
CA ILE A 74 8.66 -8.86 17.65
C ILE A 74 9.22 -10.02 16.79
N ALA A 75 8.39 -10.73 16.02
CA ALA A 75 8.83 -11.80 15.12
C ALA A 75 9.50 -11.34 13.81
N ARG A 76 9.44 -10.05 13.46
CA ARG A 76 10.07 -9.53 12.21
C ARG A 76 11.32 -8.69 12.45
N GLY A 77 11.72 -8.50 13.71
CA GLY A 77 12.91 -7.75 14.11
C GLY A 77 14.26 -8.40 13.77
N GLU A 78 14.28 -9.68 13.36
CA GLU A 78 15.51 -10.42 13.03
C GLU A 78 15.67 -10.82 11.55
N PHE A 79 14.76 -10.40 10.66
CA PHE A 79 14.82 -10.78 9.24
C PHE A 79 15.44 -9.71 8.33
N GLN A 80 16.50 -9.04 8.79
CA GLN A 80 17.37 -8.25 7.91
C GLN A 80 18.34 -9.09 7.04
N GLY A 81 18.14 -10.41 6.92
CA GLY A 81 19.16 -11.23 6.24
C GLY A 81 18.79 -12.62 5.71
N ARG A 82 17.52 -12.99 5.54
CA ARG A 82 17.19 -14.26 4.86
C ARG A 82 15.99 -14.13 3.94
N GLU A 83 16.29 -14.04 2.65
CA GLU A 83 15.42 -14.40 1.54
C GLU A 83 14.91 -15.85 1.74
N ALA A 84 13.72 -16.13 1.19
CA ALA A 84 13.16 -17.47 0.92
C ALA A 84 12.14 -18.11 1.90
N ARG A 85 11.32 -17.39 2.69
CA ARG A 85 10.15 -18.05 3.33
C ARG A 85 8.82 -17.30 3.47
N THR A 86 8.61 -16.16 2.81
CA THR A 86 7.43 -15.30 3.06
C THR A 86 6.63 -14.91 1.82
N GLU A 87 6.38 -15.82 0.88
CA GLU A 87 5.45 -15.51 -0.23
C GLU A 87 3.97 -15.68 0.17
N SER A 88 3.64 -16.64 1.05
CA SER A 88 2.25 -16.90 1.46
C SER A 88 1.73 -15.94 2.55
N VAL A 89 2.56 -15.58 3.54
CA VAL A 89 2.17 -14.66 4.64
C VAL A 89 2.11 -13.19 4.21
N VAL A 90 2.88 -12.80 3.19
CA VAL A 90 2.87 -11.43 2.64
C VAL A 90 1.62 -11.17 1.78
N MET A 91 0.97 -12.21 1.24
CA MET A 91 -0.22 -12.02 0.40
C MET A 91 -1.45 -11.53 1.18
N GLY A 92 -1.61 -11.93 2.45
CA GLY A 92 -2.78 -11.58 3.28
C GLY A 92 -2.74 -10.22 3.99
N SER A 93 -1.55 -9.72 4.37
CA SER A 93 -1.39 -8.41 5.03
C SER A 93 -1.20 -7.24 4.06
N ARG A 94 -0.87 -7.53 2.79
CA ARG A 94 -0.60 -6.54 1.74
C ARG A 94 -1.63 -5.40 1.65
N PRO A 95 -2.95 -5.64 1.77
CA PRO A 95 -3.95 -4.58 1.65
C PRO A 95 -3.83 -3.47 2.70
N TYR A 96 -3.33 -3.78 3.90
CA TYR A 96 -3.21 -2.81 5.00
C TYR A 96 -1.83 -2.16 5.07
N MET A 97 -0.90 -2.57 4.21
CA MET A 97 0.49 -2.11 4.24
C MET A 97 0.60 -0.69 3.66
N ALA A 98 1.24 0.20 4.42
CA ALA A 98 1.51 1.56 3.96
C ALA A 98 2.44 1.57 2.73
N PRO A 99 2.27 2.51 1.77
CA PRO A 99 3.06 2.54 0.52
C PRO A 99 4.57 2.51 0.76
N GLU A 100 5.07 3.28 1.72
CA GLU A 100 6.51 3.40 2.00
C GLU A 100 7.16 2.08 2.47
N ARG A 101 6.36 1.12 2.95
CA ARG A 101 6.85 -0.20 3.37
C ARG A 101 7.10 -1.13 2.19
N LEU A 102 6.45 -0.88 1.06
CA LEU A 102 6.71 -1.59 -0.19
C LEU A 102 8.01 -1.11 -0.83
N ASP A 103 8.38 0.15 -0.57
CA ASP A 103 9.59 0.79 -1.09
C ASP A 103 10.84 0.50 -0.24
N GLY A 104 10.70 -0.24 0.86
CA GLY A 104 11.80 -0.58 1.77
C GLY A 104 12.34 0.62 2.58
N VAL A 105 11.56 1.69 2.70
CA VAL A 105 11.91 2.85 3.52
C VAL A 105 11.79 2.49 5.01
N ASN A 106 12.63 3.09 5.85
CA ASN A 106 12.56 2.90 7.30
C ASN A 106 11.15 3.21 7.83
N ASP A 107 10.59 2.22 8.54
CA ASP A 107 9.29 2.33 9.19
C ASP A 107 9.26 3.50 10.19
N SER A 108 8.14 4.20 10.22
CA SER A 108 7.79 5.18 11.25
C SER A 108 6.42 4.82 11.85
N PRO A 109 6.00 5.41 12.98
CA PRO A 109 4.68 5.16 13.56
C PRO A 109 3.51 5.44 12.60
N ALA A 110 3.75 6.25 11.57
CA ALA A 110 2.78 6.57 10.53
C ALA A 110 2.33 5.34 9.72
N VAL A 111 3.11 4.24 9.71
CA VAL A 111 2.69 3.00 9.05
C VAL A 111 1.53 2.33 9.79
N ASP A 112 1.52 2.38 11.12
CA ASP A 112 0.45 1.80 11.93
C ASP A 112 -0.82 2.66 11.87
N VAL A 113 -0.67 3.99 11.72
CA VAL A 113 -1.79 4.91 11.47
C VAL A 113 -2.47 4.60 10.15
N TYR A 114 -1.69 4.39 9.08
CA TYR A 114 -2.22 3.99 7.77
C TYR A 114 -3.02 2.69 7.87
N SER A 115 -2.42 1.65 8.45
CA SER A 115 -3.06 0.36 8.65
C SER A 115 -4.32 0.43 9.52
N SER A 116 -4.33 1.32 10.52
CA SER A 116 -5.51 1.60 11.36
C SER A 116 -6.63 2.28 10.57
N GLY A 117 -6.31 3.20 9.65
CA GLY A 117 -7.28 3.85 8.77
C GLY A 117 -7.91 2.87 7.78
N MET A 118 -7.10 1.98 7.20
CA MET A 118 -7.57 0.88 6.34
C MET A 118 -8.52 -0.05 7.10
N SER A 119 -8.15 -0.39 8.34
CA SER A 119 -9.00 -1.21 9.22
C SER A 119 -10.29 -0.48 9.59
N LEU A 120 -10.25 0.82 9.91
CA LEU A 120 -11.45 1.61 10.21
C LEU A 120 -12.44 1.60 9.05
N PHE A 121 -11.97 1.83 7.82
CA PHE A 121 -12.81 1.76 6.63
C PHE A 121 -13.51 0.41 6.51
N GLU A 122 -12.78 -0.68 6.68
CA GLU A 122 -13.35 -2.02 6.55
C GLU A 122 -14.34 -2.34 7.67
N LEU A 123 -14.04 -1.95 8.91
CA LEU A 123 -14.97 -2.11 10.04
C LEU A 123 -16.27 -1.34 9.83
N LEU A 124 -16.23 -0.19 9.17
CA LEU A 124 -17.41 0.62 8.89
C LEU A 124 -18.23 0.13 7.70
N THR A 125 -17.60 -0.53 6.73
CA THR A 125 -18.24 -0.85 5.44
C THR A 125 -18.42 -2.34 5.20
N GLY A 126 -17.77 -3.20 6.00
CA GLY A 126 -17.67 -4.63 5.77
C GLY A 126 -16.83 -5.01 4.55
N ARG A 127 -16.11 -4.05 3.94
CA ARG A 127 -15.40 -4.21 2.68
C ARG A 127 -13.93 -3.85 2.84
N PRO A 128 -12.98 -4.68 2.36
CA PRO A 128 -11.58 -4.32 2.40
C PRO A 128 -11.32 -3.08 1.56
N MET A 129 -10.49 -2.18 2.08
CA MET A 129 -10.01 -1.01 1.35
C MET A 129 -8.93 -1.44 0.35
N SER A 130 -8.94 -0.88 -0.85
CA SER A 130 -8.04 -1.24 -1.95
C SER A 130 -7.56 0.03 -2.62
N LEU A 131 -6.36 0.45 -2.24
CA LEU A 131 -5.72 1.67 -2.71
C LEU A 131 -4.58 1.33 -3.66
N SER A 132 -4.29 2.25 -4.59
CA SER A 132 -3.16 2.09 -5.51
C SER A 132 -1.85 2.47 -4.83
N ILE A 133 -0.76 1.82 -5.25
CA ILE A 133 0.61 2.17 -4.87
C ILE A 133 1.17 3.33 -5.70
N ASN A 134 0.46 3.75 -6.76
CA ASN A 134 0.77 4.96 -7.51
C ASN A 134 0.07 6.16 -6.85
N PRO A 135 0.79 7.26 -6.53
CA PRO A 135 0.24 8.39 -5.77
C PRO A 135 -1.04 8.99 -6.36
N VAL A 136 -1.09 9.23 -7.67
CA VAL A 136 -2.26 9.83 -8.33
C VAL A 136 -3.46 8.89 -8.31
N SER A 137 -3.20 7.62 -8.61
CA SER A 137 -4.24 6.59 -8.59
C SER A 137 -4.70 6.27 -7.16
N HIS A 138 -3.87 6.54 -6.16
CA HIS A 138 -4.16 6.34 -4.75
C HIS A 138 -5.30 7.25 -4.29
N ASP A 139 -5.17 8.56 -4.51
CA ASP A 139 -6.19 9.53 -4.10
C ASP A 139 -7.51 9.34 -4.85
N GLN A 140 -7.44 8.96 -6.13
CA GLN A 140 -8.64 8.61 -6.90
C GLN A 140 -9.33 7.36 -6.34
N ALA A 141 -8.56 6.32 -5.97
CA ALA A 141 -9.11 5.13 -5.32
C ALA A 141 -9.71 5.47 -3.95
N MET A 142 -9.02 6.28 -3.15
CA MET A 142 -9.48 6.77 -1.86
C MET A 142 -10.85 7.44 -1.97
N ASN A 143 -10.99 8.45 -2.83
CA ASN A 143 -12.23 9.18 -3.00
C ASN A 143 -13.38 8.29 -3.48
N ARG A 144 -13.11 7.32 -4.36
CA ARG A 144 -14.11 6.33 -4.78
C ARG A 144 -14.53 5.40 -3.65
N GLN A 145 -13.63 5.04 -2.73
CA GLN A 145 -13.98 4.13 -1.64
C GLN A 145 -14.71 4.83 -0.51
N LEU A 146 -14.34 6.07 -0.17
CA LEU A 146 -14.99 6.85 0.88
C LEU A 146 -16.49 7.09 0.64
N GLN A 147 -16.96 6.98 -0.61
CA GLN A 147 -18.40 7.03 -0.92
C GLN A 147 -19.20 5.93 -0.21
N TYR A 148 -18.59 4.80 0.15
CA TYR A 148 -19.25 3.71 0.86
C TYR A 148 -19.38 3.95 2.37
N VAL A 149 -18.68 4.95 2.92
CA VAL A 149 -18.74 5.28 4.34
C VAL A 149 -20.04 6.01 4.62
N HIS A 150 -20.97 5.30 5.24
CA HIS A 150 -22.25 5.81 5.73
C HIS A 150 -22.50 5.26 7.13
N ILE A 151 -22.75 6.14 8.09
CA ILE A 151 -22.99 5.74 9.49
C ILE A 151 -24.36 6.23 9.93
N GLN A 152 -25.20 5.28 10.34
CA GLN A 152 -26.49 5.59 10.94
C GLN A 152 -26.30 6.35 12.26
N GLY A 153 -27.11 7.37 12.49
CA GLY A 153 -27.03 8.18 13.69
C GLY A 153 -25.99 9.30 13.66
N MET A 154 -25.28 9.51 12.55
CA MET A 154 -24.39 10.67 12.36
C MET A 154 -25.00 11.68 11.37
N SER A 155 -24.74 12.96 11.58
CA SER A 155 -25.09 14.01 10.62
C SER A 155 -24.20 13.93 9.38
N THR A 156 -24.64 14.49 8.24
CA THR A 156 -23.83 14.55 7.01
C THR A 156 -22.48 15.22 7.24
N ALA A 157 -22.42 16.28 8.05
CA ALA A 157 -21.19 16.97 8.38
C ALA A 157 -20.22 16.04 9.16
N ALA A 158 -20.72 15.35 10.17
CA ALA A 158 -19.89 14.43 10.97
C ALA A 158 -19.39 13.22 10.14
N VAL A 159 -20.19 12.73 9.19
CA VAL A 159 -19.74 11.69 8.26
C VAL A 159 -18.62 12.21 7.35
N GLU A 160 -18.69 13.47 6.92
CA GLU A 160 -17.64 14.07 6.09
C GLU A 160 -16.34 14.31 6.90
N ASP A 161 -16.45 14.73 8.15
CA ASP A 161 -15.30 14.83 9.07
C ASP A 161 -14.64 13.47 9.29
N LEU A 162 -15.43 12.40 9.42
CA LEU A 162 -14.90 11.03 9.49
C LEU A 162 -14.20 10.61 8.18
N ARG A 163 -14.78 10.92 7.03
CA ARG A 163 -14.15 10.62 5.73
C ARG A 163 -12.83 11.38 5.57
N ASP A 164 -12.77 12.63 6.04
CA ASP A 164 -11.53 13.38 6.07
C ASP A 164 -10.48 12.75 6.99
N LEU A 165 -10.88 12.31 8.19
CA LEU A 165 -9.98 11.57 9.06
C LEU A 165 -9.43 10.30 8.39
N ILE A 166 -10.29 9.47 7.80
CA ILE A 166 -9.85 8.25 7.09
C ILE A 166 -8.90 8.62 5.94
N ARG A 167 -9.20 9.67 5.17
CA ARG A 167 -8.34 10.18 4.09
C ARG A 167 -6.96 10.58 4.62
N ARG A 168 -6.89 11.33 5.73
CA ARG A 168 -5.64 11.75 6.36
C ARG A 168 -4.86 10.57 6.94
N MET A 169 -5.53 9.64 7.63
CA MET A 169 -4.91 8.42 8.17
C MET A 169 -4.26 7.59 7.05
N CYS A 170 -4.95 7.46 5.93
CA CYS A 170 -4.52 6.68 4.77
C CYS A 170 -3.81 7.50 3.69
N ALA A 171 -3.27 8.68 4.01
CA ALA A 171 -2.57 9.51 3.01
C ALA A 171 -1.35 8.77 2.44
N TYR A 172 -1.09 8.92 1.13
CA TYR A 172 0.07 8.31 0.47
C TYR A 172 1.38 8.74 1.15
N THR A 173 1.59 10.05 1.23
CA THR A 173 2.74 10.66 1.92
C THR A 173 2.53 10.63 3.43
N ARG A 174 3.43 9.95 4.14
CA ARG A 174 3.30 9.69 5.59
C ARG A 174 3.28 10.95 6.46
N GLU A 175 3.88 12.05 6.01
CA GLU A 175 3.95 13.32 6.74
C GLU A 175 2.59 14.02 6.84
N TYR A 176 1.61 13.68 5.99
CA TYR A 176 0.25 14.19 6.10
C TYR A 176 -0.62 13.38 7.07
N ARG A 177 -0.12 12.23 7.56
CA ARG A 177 -0.87 11.39 8.48
C ARG A 177 -0.83 11.99 9.88
N PRO A 178 -1.98 12.07 10.59
CA PRO A 178 -2.01 12.45 11.99
C PRO A 178 -1.24 11.45 12.86
N SER A 179 -0.86 11.86 14.08
CA SER A 179 -0.32 10.91 15.04
C SER A 179 -1.44 9.97 15.54
N ALA A 180 -1.06 8.79 16.06
CA ALA A 180 -2.05 7.88 16.64
C ALA A 180 -2.83 8.52 17.81
N ALA A 181 -2.20 9.41 18.60
CA ALA A 181 -2.87 10.17 19.64
C ALA A 181 -3.91 11.16 19.07
N ASP A 182 -3.58 11.82 17.96
CA ASP A 182 -4.52 12.73 17.28
C ASP A 182 -5.69 11.95 16.67
N CYS A 183 -5.44 10.79 16.05
CA CYS A 183 -6.51 9.89 15.59
C CYS A 183 -7.46 9.50 16.73
N ALA A 184 -6.92 9.12 17.89
CA ALA A 184 -7.75 8.73 19.02
C ALA A 184 -8.62 9.92 19.50
N ARG A 185 -8.07 11.13 19.52
CA ARG A 185 -8.81 12.35 19.88
C ARG A 185 -9.92 12.66 18.88
N ASP A 186 -9.61 12.63 17.58
CA ASP A 186 -10.56 12.91 16.50
C ASP A 186 -11.70 11.87 16.50
N LEU A 187 -11.40 10.59 16.73
CA LEU A 187 -12.39 9.53 16.85
C LEU A 187 -13.30 9.70 18.06
N GLU A 188 -12.74 10.15 19.20
CA GLU A 188 -13.54 10.47 20.39
C GLU A 188 -14.53 11.61 20.11
N GLN A 189 -14.08 12.66 19.42
CA GLN A 189 -14.94 13.77 19.02
C GLN A 189 -16.08 13.32 18.10
N LEU A 190 -15.78 12.46 17.13
CA LEU A 190 -16.78 11.90 16.21
C LEU A 190 -17.80 11.01 16.93
N GLN A 191 -17.41 10.33 18.02
CA GLN A 191 -18.37 9.62 18.85
C GLN A 191 -19.37 10.57 19.50
N TYR A 192 -18.95 11.74 20.03
CA TYR A 192 -19.90 12.71 20.59
C TYR A 192 -20.86 13.29 19.56
N ALA A 193 -20.51 13.26 18.27
CA ALA A 193 -21.37 13.70 17.17
C ALA A 193 -22.44 12.65 16.78
N MET A 194 -22.41 11.46 17.37
CA MET A 194 -23.39 10.40 17.12
C MET A 194 -24.65 10.58 17.98
N ASP A 195 -25.81 10.32 17.40
CA ASP A 195 -27.08 10.32 18.11
C ASP A 195 -27.05 9.24 19.20
N ARG A 196 -27.39 9.63 20.43
CA ARG A 196 -27.39 8.80 21.65
C ARG A 196 -28.11 7.45 21.48
N ARG A 197 -29.09 7.35 20.57
CA ARG A 197 -29.82 6.10 20.29
C ARG A 197 -28.98 5.04 19.59
N TYR A 198 -27.90 5.44 18.91
CA TYR A 198 -26.98 4.55 18.20
C TYR A 198 -25.69 4.31 18.98
N HIS A 199 -25.53 4.93 20.16
CA HIS A 199 -24.46 4.60 21.06
C HIS A 199 -24.71 3.22 21.68
N ILE A 200 -23.74 2.34 21.49
CA ILE A 200 -23.69 1.05 22.15
C ILE A 200 -22.34 1.00 22.86
N ALA A 201 -22.36 0.75 24.17
CA ALA A 201 -21.13 0.62 24.93
C ALA A 201 -20.40 -0.68 24.54
N LEU A 202 -19.07 -0.66 24.51
CA LEU A 202 -18.29 -1.83 24.09
C LEU A 202 -18.52 -3.04 24.99
N ASP A 203 -18.71 -2.86 26.29
CA ASP A 203 -19.00 -3.93 27.23
C ASP A 203 -20.37 -4.57 26.97
N GLU A 204 -21.36 -3.76 26.59
CA GLU A 204 -22.69 -4.25 26.19
C GLU A 204 -22.64 -5.02 24.87
N PHE A 205 -21.95 -4.47 23.86
CA PHE A 205 -21.73 -5.16 22.59
C PHE A 205 -20.94 -6.47 22.80
N ALA A 206 -19.94 -6.46 23.69
CA ALA A 206 -19.17 -7.64 24.01
C ALA A 206 -20.03 -8.75 24.65
N ARG A 207 -20.88 -8.40 25.63
CA ARG A 207 -21.80 -9.38 26.25
C ARG A 207 -22.82 -9.96 25.29
N THR A 208 -23.38 -9.12 24.41
CA THR A 208 -24.51 -9.52 23.54
C THR A 208 -24.08 -10.16 22.22
N THR A 209 -22.89 -9.81 21.72
CA THR A 209 -22.41 -10.23 20.40
C THR A 209 -21.12 -11.05 20.49
N VAL A 210 -20.11 -10.54 21.19
CA VAL A 210 -18.79 -11.20 21.23
C VAL A 210 -18.81 -12.49 22.03
N LEU A 211 -19.45 -12.49 23.20
CA LEU A 211 -19.51 -13.66 24.08
C LEU A 211 -20.18 -14.87 23.41
N PRO A 212 -21.37 -14.75 22.79
CA PRO A 212 -21.97 -15.88 22.06
C PRO A 212 -21.07 -16.42 20.93
N ILE A 213 -20.39 -15.54 20.18
CA ILE A 213 -19.46 -15.97 19.12
C ILE A 213 -18.29 -16.73 19.75
N TYR A 214 -17.71 -16.21 20.83
CA TYR A 214 -16.60 -16.86 21.54
C TYR A 214 -16.99 -18.23 22.09
N GLU A 215 -18.16 -18.35 22.72
CA GLU A 215 -18.66 -19.62 23.28
C GLU A 215 -19.02 -20.65 22.22
N SER A 216 -19.41 -20.21 21.02
CA SER A 216 -19.72 -21.08 19.89
C SER A 216 -18.49 -21.72 19.24
N ARG A 217 -17.27 -21.27 19.57
CA ARG A 217 -16.04 -21.86 19.02
C ARG A 217 -15.81 -23.25 19.59
N PRO A 218 -15.41 -24.23 18.76
CA PRO A 218 -14.94 -25.51 19.26
C PRO A 218 -13.76 -25.25 20.19
N ARG A 219 -13.89 -25.67 21.46
CA ARG A 219 -12.78 -25.65 22.40
C ARG A 219 -11.84 -26.78 21.98
N ILE A 220 -10.77 -26.44 21.28
CA ILE A 220 -9.66 -27.37 21.08
C ILE A 220 -9.02 -27.52 22.47
N ALA A 221 -9.02 -28.73 23.04
CA ALA A 221 -8.26 -28.95 24.26
C ALA A 221 -6.77 -28.73 23.94
N PRO A 222 -5.96 -28.21 24.86
CA PRO A 222 -4.51 -28.05 24.63
C PRO A 222 -3.83 -29.34 24.14
N GLU A 223 -4.38 -30.49 24.54
CA GLU A 223 -3.96 -31.84 24.16
C GLU A 223 -4.23 -32.15 22.68
N ASP A 224 -5.34 -31.64 22.13
CA ASP A 224 -5.74 -31.85 20.72
C ASP A 224 -4.97 -30.93 19.75
N ALA A 225 -4.55 -29.75 20.21
CA ALA A 225 -3.80 -28.79 19.41
C ALA A 225 -2.37 -29.27 19.08
N ILE A 226 -1.77 -30.07 19.97
CA ILE A 226 -0.42 -30.64 19.78
C ILE A 226 -0.46 -31.84 18.82
N GLN A 227 -1.56 -32.62 18.81
CA GLN A 227 -1.68 -33.80 17.93
C GLN A 227 -1.98 -33.44 16.47
N GLN A 228 -2.69 -32.33 16.21
CA GLN A 228 -3.02 -31.92 14.84
C GLN A 228 -1.82 -31.43 14.03
N GLU A 229 -0.84 -30.76 14.65
CA GLU A 229 0.36 -30.30 13.93
C GLU A 229 1.26 -31.46 13.50
N ASP A 230 1.35 -32.52 14.31
CA ASP A 230 2.15 -33.71 14.00
C ASP A 230 1.50 -34.61 12.93
N GLU A 231 0.18 -34.77 12.91
CA GLU A 231 -0.50 -35.60 11.90
C GLU A 231 -0.56 -34.93 10.52
N ASP A 232 -0.84 -33.62 10.42
CA ASP A 232 -0.87 -32.93 9.12
C ASP A 232 0.54 -32.86 8.48
N PHE A 233 1.59 -32.67 9.30
CA PHE A 233 2.97 -32.69 8.82
C PHE A 233 3.43 -34.10 8.40
N LEU A 234 3.01 -35.15 9.12
CA LEU A 234 3.34 -36.53 8.76
C LEU A 234 2.56 -37.03 7.53
N LEU A 235 1.32 -36.60 7.31
CA LEU A 235 0.53 -36.93 6.12
C LEU A 235 1.10 -36.28 4.85
N GLU A 236 1.60 -35.04 4.94
CA GLU A 236 2.24 -34.34 3.83
C GLU A 236 3.60 -34.96 3.45
N VAL A 237 4.37 -35.42 4.45
CA VAL A 237 5.69 -36.04 4.25
C VAL A 237 5.58 -37.51 3.81
N THR A 238 4.60 -38.27 4.30
CA THR A 238 4.43 -39.69 3.93
C THR A 238 3.64 -39.89 2.65
N GLY A 239 2.69 -39.00 2.32
CA GLY A 239 1.95 -39.02 1.07
C GLY A 239 2.82 -38.82 -0.18
N ALA A 240 3.96 -38.16 -0.04
CA ALA A 240 4.93 -37.94 -1.12
C ALA A 240 5.86 -39.14 -1.39
N LEU A 241 5.90 -40.16 -0.51
CA LEU A 241 6.87 -41.27 -0.60
C LEU A 241 6.24 -42.65 -0.84
N THR A 242 4.90 -42.78 -0.79
CA THR A 242 4.22 -44.04 -1.14
C THR A 242 2.93 -43.80 -1.91
N SER A 243 3.00 -43.71 -3.24
CA SER A 243 1.96 -44.36 -4.05
C SER A 243 2.53 -44.84 -5.39
N THR A 244 2.67 -46.15 -5.49
CA THR A 244 2.63 -46.89 -6.76
C THR A 244 1.29 -47.61 -6.82
N SER A 245 0.71 -47.60 -8.03
CA SER A 245 -0.33 -48.53 -8.55
C SER A 245 -1.81 -48.25 -8.22
N PRO A 246 -2.77 -48.78 -9.03
CA PRO A 246 -2.82 -48.82 -10.49
C PRO A 246 -4.24 -48.50 -11.05
N HIS A 247 -4.33 -48.42 -12.38
CA HIS A 247 -5.52 -48.29 -13.23
C HIS A 247 -6.81 -49.03 -12.77
N ARG A 248 -7.94 -48.32 -12.91
CA ARG A 248 -9.18 -48.87 -13.48
C ARG A 248 -10.04 -47.78 -14.12
N GLU A 249 -10.15 -47.85 -15.44
CA GLU A 249 -11.21 -47.24 -16.27
C GLU A 249 -12.14 -48.39 -16.75
N PRO A 250 -13.41 -48.19 -17.17
CA PRO A 250 -13.74 -47.26 -18.27
C PRO A 250 -15.12 -46.53 -18.29
N ARG A 251 -15.10 -45.39 -19.02
CA ARG A 251 -16.08 -44.83 -20.01
C ARG A 251 -17.50 -44.39 -19.62
N VAL A 252 -17.80 -43.09 -19.86
CA VAL A 252 -18.71 -42.57 -20.93
C VAL A 252 -18.20 -41.19 -21.40
N ALA A 253 -18.28 -40.93 -22.72
CA ALA A 253 -17.72 -39.79 -23.45
C ALA A 253 -18.70 -38.60 -23.62
N LEU A 254 -18.19 -37.36 -23.69
CA LEU A 254 -18.75 -36.30 -24.55
C LEU A 254 -17.74 -35.13 -24.85
N ALA A 255 -17.22 -35.16 -26.09
CA ALA A 255 -16.88 -34.10 -27.06
C ALA A 255 -16.06 -32.80 -26.75
N PRO A 256 -15.25 -32.29 -27.73
CA PRO A 256 -14.16 -31.31 -27.54
C PRO A 256 -14.51 -29.84 -27.88
N TYR A 257 -15.70 -29.34 -27.51
CA TYR A 257 -16.17 -28.02 -27.98
C TYR A 257 -15.94 -26.82 -27.06
N VAL A 258 -15.38 -27.00 -25.86
CA VAL A 258 -15.27 -25.90 -24.88
C VAL A 258 -14.08 -24.97 -25.14
N PHE A 259 -13.06 -25.41 -25.88
CA PHE A 259 -11.83 -24.62 -26.07
C PHE A 259 -11.85 -23.63 -27.25
N VAL A 260 -12.77 -23.78 -28.22
CA VAL A 260 -12.84 -22.87 -29.38
C VAL A 260 -13.65 -21.60 -29.07
N GLY A 261 -14.62 -21.67 -28.14
CA GLY A 261 -15.47 -20.53 -27.79
C GLY A 261 -14.75 -19.42 -27.01
N VAL A 262 -13.81 -19.79 -26.12
CA VAL A 262 -13.11 -18.83 -25.26
C VAL A 262 -12.08 -18.01 -26.04
N LEU A 263 -11.39 -18.62 -27.02
CA LEU A 263 -10.39 -17.93 -27.84
C LEU A 263 -11.05 -16.98 -28.87
N GLY A 264 -12.22 -17.35 -29.41
CA GLY A 264 -12.97 -16.49 -30.33
C GLY A 264 -13.53 -15.22 -29.68
N PHE A 265 -13.93 -15.30 -28.40
CA PHE A 265 -14.47 -14.15 -27.66
C PHE A 265 -13.41 -13.07 -27.38
N VAL A 266 -12.18 -13.49 -27.09
CA VAL A 266 -11.05 -12.57 -26.81
C VAL A 266 -10.62 -11.80 -28.06
N VAL A 267 -10.64 -12.42 -29.25
CA VAL A 267 -10.27 -11.77 -30.51
C VAL A 267 -11.31 -10.73 -30.93
N VAL A 268 -12.60 -11.00 -30.72
CA VAL A 268 -13.68 -10.05 -31.01
C VAL A 268 -13.66 -8.86 -30.04
N LEU A 269 -13.35 -9.09 -28.76
CA LEU A 269 -13.26 -8.03 -27.75
C LEU A 269 -12.08 -7.08 -28.03
N LEU A 270 -10.92 -7.63 -28.41
CA LEU A 270 -9.73 -6.85 -28.74
C LEU A 270 -9.88 -6.10 -30.07
N GLY A 271 -10.56 -6.70 -31.06
CA GLY A 271 -10.90 -6.03 -32.32
C GLY A 271 -11.91 -4.89 -32.15
N GLY A 272 -12.88 -5.04 -31.24
CA GLY A 272 -13.86 -4.01 -30.93
C GLY A 272 -13.27 -2.76 -30.26
N LEU A 273 -12.30 -2.94 -29.35
CA LEU A 273 -11.62 -1.82 -28.69
C LEU A 273 -10.76 -0.99 -29.66
N ALA A 274 -10.14 -1.63 -30.65
CA ALA A 274 -9.37 -0.96 -31.69
C ALA A 274 -10.26 -0.12 -32.62
N LEU A 275 -11.46 -0.60 -32.94
CA LEU A 275 -12.43 0.10 -33.78
C LEU A 275 -13.03 1.35 -33.09
N ILE A 276 -13.24 1.28 -31.76
CA ILE A 276 -13.74 2.41 -30.96
C ILE A 276 -12.68 3.53 -30.88
N LYS A 277 -11.39 3.17 -30.75
CA LYS A 277 -10.28 4.14 -30.81
C LYS A 277 -10.12 4.81 -32.18
N ALA A 278 -10.47 4.11 -33.26
CA ALA A 278 -10.41 4.65 -34.63
C ALA A 278 -11.62 5.54 -34.98
N LEU A 279 -12.77 5.36 -34.31
CA LEU A 279 -14.00 6.12 -34.57
C LEU A 279 -14.13 7.40 -33.72
N LEU A 280 -13.48 7.46 -32.56
CA LEU A 280 -13.47 8.64 -31.69
C LEU A 280 -12.15 9.40 -31.89
N GLY A 281 -12.14 10.22 -32.94
CA GLY A 281 -11.04 11.13 -33.24
C GLY A 281 -10.72 12.09 -32.09
N ASP A 282 -9.43 12.39 -31.99
CA ASP A 282 -8.76 13.19 -30.98
C ASP A 282 -9.30 14.63 -30.87
N GLN A 283 -9.64 15.07 -29.66
CA GLN A 283 -9.81 16.48 -29.29
C GLN A 283 -9.41 16.69 -27.82
N THR A 284 -8.21 17.22 -27.65
CA THR A 284 -7.66 17.89 -26.47
C THR A 284 -8.48 19.11 -26.02
N LEU A 285 -8.50 19.44 -24.73
CA LEU A 285 -8.57 20.83 -24.25
C LEU A 285 -7.92 21.00 -22.86
N LEU A 286 -7.12 22.05 -22.76
CA LEU A 286 -6.03 22.34 -21.83
C LEU A 286 -6.44 22.97 -20.48
N SER A 287 -5.56 22.81 -19.48
CA SER A 287 -5.12 23.91 -18.60
C SER A 287 -3.69 23.64 -18.11
N SER A 288 -2.82 24.63 -18.31
CA SER A 288 -1.35 24.61 -18.26
C SER A 288 -0.74 24.50 -16.85
N ASP A 289 0.35 23.74 -16.74
CA ASP A 289 1.50 24.13 -15.93
C ASP A 289 2.75 23.87 -16.79
N ASP A 290 3.38 24.93 -17.29
CA ASP A 290 4.54 24.90 -18.21
C ASP A 290 5.80 24.43 -17.47
N ARG A 291 5.81 23.14 -17.12
CA ARG A 291 6.97 22.45 -16.58
C ARG A 291 7.19 21.16 -17.32
N VAL A 292 8.40 21.00 -17.81
CA VAL A 292 8.79 19.82 -18.54
C VAL A 292 9.41 18.85 -17.56
N ARG A 293 8.81 17.66 -17.48
CA ARG A 293 9.26 16.58 -16.61
C ARG A 293 10.18 15.68 -17.40
N VAL A 294 11.46 15.66 -17.04
CA VAL A 294 12.41 14.64 -17.49
C VAL A 294 12.57 13.63 -16.35
N GLU A 295 12.01 12.44 -16.53
CA GLU A 295 12.16 11.34 -15.56
C GLU A 295 13.43 10.56 -15.92
N ILE A 296 14.46 10.70 -15.07
CA ILE A 296 15.70 9.92 -15.20
C ILE A 296 15.62 8.80 -14.17
N TRP A 297 15.55 7.56 -14.65
CA TRP A 297 15.50 6.38 -13.79
C TRP A 297 16.91 5.94 -13.40
N ILE A 298 17.21 5.98 -12.10
CA ILE A 298 18.46 5.49 -11.52
C ILE A 298 18.13 4.23 -10.69
N PRO A 299 18.76 3.07 -10.95
CA PRO A 299 18.58 1.86 -10.14
C PRO A 299 18.91 2.10 -8.65
N ASN A 300 18.15 1.48 -7.75
CA ASN A 300 18.20 1.73 -6.29
C ASN A 300 19.56 1.47 -5.61
N ASN A 301 20.51 0.83 -6.29
CA ASN A 301 21.86 0.52 -5.82
C ASN A 301 22.97 1.37 -6.46
N ALA A 302 22.62 2.31 -7.36
CA ALA A 302 23.59 3.09 -8.12
C ALA A 302 23.68 4.52 -7.58
N GLN A 303 24.86 4.93 -7.10
CA GLN A 303 25.15 6.33 -6.79
C GLN A 303 25.59 7.03 -8.08
N ALA A 304 24.99 8.19 -8.38
CA ALA A 304 25.21 8.90 -9.65
C ALA A 304 25.74 10.32 -9.43
N GLN A 305 26.72 10.72 -10.22
CA GLN A 305 27.33 12.05 -10.28
C GLN A 305 27.04 12.67 -11.65
N LEU A 306 26.69 13.97 -11.68
CA LEU A 306 26.39 14.68 -12.91
C LEU A 306 27.65 15.41 -13.42
N GLY A 307 27.86 15.49 -14.74
CA GLY A 307 29.10 16.03 -15.33
C GLY A 307 29.46 17.48 -14.94
N GLU A 308 30.74 17.84 -15.10
CA GLU A 308 31.35 19.10 -14.62
C GLU A 308 30.67 20.38 -15.16
N ALA A 309 30.19 20.37 -16.41
CA ALA A 309 29.50 21.53 -16.99
C ALA A 309 28.18 21.87 -16.26
N PHE A 310 27.50 20.87 -15.70
CA PHE A 310 26.24 21.04 -14.95
C PHE A 310 26.49 21.38 -13.47
N LEU A 311 27.55 20.84 -12.88
CA LEU A 311 27.90 21.07 -11.48
C LEU A 311 28.57 22.44 -11.23
N ALA A 312 29.16 23.05 -12.26
CA ALA A 312 29.87 24.32 -12.12
C ALA A 312 28.97 25.51 -11.70
N SER A 313 27.65 25.43 -11.90
CA SER A 313 26.69 26.49 -11.57
C SER A 313 25.87 26.17 -10.30
N LYS A 314 26.40 26.51 -9.11
CA LYS A 314 25.58 26.50 -7.88
C LYS A 314 24.49 27.57 -7.96
N GLY A 315 23.22 27.16 -7.99
CA GLY A 315 22.07 28.07 -7.84
C GLY A 315 21.19 28.31 -9.06
N ALA A 316 21.37 27.54 -10.14
CA ALA A 316 20.70 27.56 -11.44
C ALA A 316 21.52 28.18 -12.58
N ALA A 317 21.50 27.52 -13.74
CA ALA A 317 22.16 27.97 -14.98
C ALA A 317 21.13 28.17 -16.10
N ARG A 318 21.39 29.17 -16.94
CA ARG A 318 20.71 29.32 -18.24
C ARG A 318 21.57 28.66 -19.31
N ILE A 319 20.96 27.83 -20.13
CA ILE A 319 21.63 27.14 -21.23
C ILE A 319 21.25 27.84 -22.53
N ALA A 320 22.21 28.00 -23.43
CA ALA A 320 21.96 28.56 -24.74
C ALA A 320 21.06 27.60 -25.55
N PRO A 321 20.19 28.11 -26.43
CA PRO A 321 19.35 27.25 -27.26
C PRO A 321 20.19 26.35 -28.17
N GLY A 322 19.79 25.09 -28.35
CA GLY A 322 20.46 24.10 -29.20
C GLY A 322 20.71 22.74 -28.54
N SER A 323 21.39 21.85 -29.26
CA SER A 323 21.69 20.50 -28.75
C SER A 323 22.62 20.56 -27.54
N THR A 324 22.15 20.00 -26.42
CA THR A 324 22.86 19.96 -25.14
C THR A 324 22.95 18.51 -24.65
N LEU A 325 24.03 18.18 -23.95
CA LEU A 325 24.27 16.82 -23.45
C LEU A 325 24.41 16.83 -21.92
N LEU A 326 23.55 16.08 -21.22
CA LEU A 326 23.71 15.77 -19.81
C LEU A 326 24.42 14.42 -19.65
N GLU A 327 25.48 14.37 -18.86
CA GLU A 327 26.22 13.14 -18.57
C GLU A 327 26.03 12.71 -17.12
N ILE A 328 25.68 11.44 -16.92
CA ILE A 328 25.45 10.83 -15.61
C ILE A 328 26.46 9.70 -15.43
N PHE A 329 27.33 9.84 -14.44
CA PHE A 329 28.32 8.83 -14.07
C PHE A 329 27.85 8.07 -12.85
N PHE A 330 27.95 6.76 -12.85
CA PHE A 330 27.65 5.91 -11.72
C PHE A 330 28.95 5.47 -11.02
N ASP A 331 28.86 5.22 -9.72
CA ASP A 331 29.99 4.78 -8.90
C ASP A 331 30.58 3.42 -9.34
N ASP A 332 29.83 2.63 -10.10
CA ASP A 332 30.31 1.39 -10.71
C ASP A 332 31.15 1.61 -11.99
N GLY A 333 31.35 2.87 -12.38
CA GLY A 333 32.11 3.28 -13.58
C GLY A 333 31.27 3.37 -14.85
N THR A 334 29.97 3.07 -14.79
CA THR A 334 29.06 3.22 -15.93
C THR A 334 28.74 4.70 -16.15
N SER A 335 28.57 5.13 -17.40
CA SER A 335 28.01 6.45 -17.70
C SER A 335 26.86 6.39 -18.70
N LEU A 336 25.94 7.35 -18.58
CA LEU A 336 24.83 7.59 -19.49
C LEU A 336 24.93 8.98 -20.10
N HIS A 337 24.70 9.03 -21.41
CA HIS A 337 24.59 10.26 -22.18
C HIS A 337 23.12 10.58 -22.43
N CYS A 338 22.64 11.68 -21.89
CA CYS A 338 21.27 12.15 -22.01
C CYS A 338 21.22 13.41 -22.89
N PRO A 339 21.15 13.26 -24.22
CA PRO A 339 21.02 14.40 -25.12
C PRO A 339 19.62 15.01 -25.00
N PHE A 340 19.55 16.34 -24.98
CA PHE A 340 18.29 17.08 -25.09
C PHE A 340 18.48 18.31 -25.96
N GLU A 341 17.40 18.79 -26.55
CA GLU A 341 17.41 20.03 -27.32
C GLU A 341 16.91 21.13 -26.41
N ALA A 342 17.72 22.16 -26.17
CA ALA A 342 17.36 23.27 -25.30
C ALA A 342 16.67 24.37 -26.12
N GLY A 343 15.48 24.77 -25.71
CA GLY A 343 14.67 25.87 -26.21
C GLY A 343 15.09 27.20 -25.61
N GLU A 344 14.50 28.26 -26.14
CA GLU A 344 14.82 29.62 -25.73
C GLU A 344 14.37 29.90 -24.29
N GLY A 345 15.31 30.27 -23.41
CA GLY A 345 15.03 30.53 -22.00
C GLY A 345 15.16 29.32 -21.06
N THR A 346 15.65 28.18 -21.56
CA THR A 346 15.87 26.97 -20.76
C THR A 346 16.74 27.26 -19.53
N SER A 347 16.24 26.85 -18.36
CA SER A 347 16.96 26.97 -17.10
C SER A 347 17.03 25.64 -16.38
N VAL A 348 18.20 25.35 -15.81
CA VAL A 348 18.49 24.13 -15.06
C VAL A 348 18.78 24.52 -13.63
N ARG A 349 18.13 23.85 -12.67
CA ARG A 349 18.30 24.14 -11.24
C ARG A 349 18.75 22.89 -10.49
N TRP A 350 19.81 23.04 -9.70
CA TRP A 350 20.26 22.04 -8.74
C TRP A 350 19.37 22.07 -7.50
N VAL A 351 18.85 20.91 -7.09
CA VAL A 351 17.97 20.77 -5.92
C VAL A 351 18.59 19.75 -4.96
N GLY A 352 19.61 20.18 -4.21
CA GLY A 352 20.14 19.39 -3.11
C GLY A 352 20.90 18.12 -3.53
N SER A 353 21.29 17.31 -2.55
CA SER A 353 22.43 16.36 -2.56
C SER A 353 22.45 15.28 -3.66
N SER A 354 21.44 15.17 -4.51
CA SER A 354 21.43 14.17 -5.59
C SER A 354 20.35 14.42 -6.66
N SER A 355 19.77 15.61 -6.79
CA SER A 355 18.71 15.85 -7.78
C SER A 355 18.88 17.14 -8.60
N VAL A 356 18.62 17.06 -9.90
CA VAL A 356 18.67 18.17 -10.86
C VAL A 356 17.36 18.22 -11.64
N SER A 357 16.83 19.43 -11.82
CA SER A 357 15.62 19.69 -12.59
C SER A 357 15.96 20.56 -13.81
N ILE A 358 15.49 20.14 -14.99
CA ILE A 358 15.60 20.86 -16.27
C ILE A 358 14.19 21.21 -16.73
N ASN A 359 13.96 22.43 -17.21
CA ASN A 359 12.66 22.82 -17.76
C ASN A 359 12.76 23.08 -19.26
N ASP A 360 12.67 22.03 -20.08
CA ASP A 360 12.44 22.19 -21.53
C ASP A 360 11.97 20.93 -22.29
N GLY A 361 10.99 21.10 -23.18
CA GLY A 361 9.88 20.22 -23.57
C GLY A 361 10.20 18.81 -24.04
N ASP A 362 11.40 18.57 -24.54
CA ASP A 362 11.69 17.41 -25.37
C ASP A 362 13.04 16.77 -24.98
N ALA A 363 13.01 15.98 -23.91
CA ALA A 363 14.12 15.11 -23.56
C ALA A 363 14.12 13.86 -24.46
N ARG A 364 15.29 13.54 -25.00
CA ARG A 364 15.51 12.29 -25.74
C ARG A 364 16.03 11.22 -24.76
N PRO A 365 15.80 9.91 -25.04
CA PRO A 365 16.24 8.85 -24.15
C PRO A 365 17.76 8.85 -23.98
N CYS A 366 18.21 8.61 -22.74
CA CYS A 366 19.63 8.49 -22.44
C CYS A 366 20.19 7.18 -23.02
N THR A 367 21.41 7.22 -23.54
CA THR A 367 22.10 6.05 -24.09
C THR A 367 23.28 5.63 -23.21
N PRO A 368 23.45 4.31 -22.94
CA PRO A 368 24.64 3.78 -22.27
C PRO A 368 25.91 4.12 -23.06
N VAL A 369 26.97 4.53 -22.38
CA VAL A 369 28.24 4.86 -23.06
C VAL A 369 28.85 3.65 -23.79
N HIS A 370 28.50 2.42 -23.38
CA HIS A 370 28.88 1.22 -24.13
C HIS A 370 28.08 1.00 -25.43
N GLU A 371 26.89 1.58 -25.57
CA GLU A 371 26.09 1.57 -26.82
C GLU A 371 26.26 2.85 -27.65
N ALA A 372 26.76 3.94 -27.06
CA ALA A 372 26.94 5.24 -27.71
C ALA A 372 28.04 5.27 -28.80
N LYS A 373 28.60 4.12 -29.20
CA LYS A 373 29.51 4.03 -30.35
C LYS A 373 28.82 4.09 -31.71
N LEU A 374 27.52 4.37 -31.73
CA LEU A 374 26.70 4.49 -32.95
C LEU A 374 25.79 5.72 -32.91
N MET A 375 26.32 6.88 -32.52
CA MET A 375 25.88 8.16 -33.09
C MET A 375 27.09 9.07 -33.15
N ASP A 376 27.96 8.84 -34.16
CA ASP A 376 28.92 9.83 -34.60
C ASP A 376 28.14 11.10 -34.97
N VAL A 377 28.19 12.09 -34.08
CA VAL A 377 27.98 13.48 -34.43
C VAL A 377 29.18 13.85 -35.31
N GLU A 378 29.02 13.78 -36.62
CA GLU A 378 29.97 14.39 -37.54
C GLU A 378 30.07 15.90 -37.23
N PRO A 379 31.27 16.43 -36.95
CA PRO A 379 31.46 17.84 -36.76
C PRO A 379 31.72 18.47 -38.14
N HIS A 380 30.68 19.02 -38.77
CA HIS A 380 30.91 19.97 -39.85
C HIS A 380 31.09 21.38 -39.28
N SER A 381 32.37 21.71 -39.06
CA SER A 381 32.91 23.06 -38.94
C SER A 381 33.19 23.68 -40.33
N PRO A 382 33.39 25.01 -40.42
CA PRO A 382 32.96 25.88 -41.54
C PRO A 382 34.03 26.08 -42.62
N PRO A 383 33.72 26.82 -43.71
CA PRO A 383 33.98 28.27 -43.71
C PRO A 383 32.75 29.16 -43.96
#